data_AF-A0SQ74-F1
#
_entry.id   AF-A0SQ74-F1
#
_cell.length_a   1.000
_cell.length_b   1.000
_cell.length_c   1.000
_cell.angle_alpha   90.00
_cell.angle_beta   90.00
_cell.angle_gamma   90.00
#
_symmetry.space_group_name_H-M   'P 1'
#
loop_
_entity.id
_entity.type
_entity.pdbx_description
1 polymer ?
#
loop_
_entity_poly.entity_id
_entity_poly.type
_entity_poly.pdbx_seq_one_letter_code
_entity_poly.pdbx_strand_id
1 'polypeptide(L)'
;DEQETGKTDQEGPSEILNDSSTERRATNPKKRVRKVLSFCSIANGISQEEFKEIDRKTRGHWKKTSGLSPPPSILEFGSKLPAEWIEPSESIVLEIKSRSLDNTETNMQKYATNCTLYGGYCRRIRYDKDWTECYTLDELYENRRTKSNPSHQVENLQLQLVPKKRKRALVSDPFQQSREQKPISGVFAGLFFYVLSDYINSVTGVRITRSELNDVIVKHGGKLIHNVILKRHCIGDVRLIGCKLTRECRALIDRGYDILHPRWIMDCTAYNKLLPIEPSYCFSVSGKLRAVARRRVDCFGDSFENDISESKLSSLQKSQPDLLSTRQADKSFELQIIPLFLFSNRIVYIPRSKIGPKDEMLLEMKIRLFGGKITDQQSLSNLIIIPYADPIWRGDCLEEVHSQINEHVKASNSDTVPRIPRIVTPEWVDHSISENCQ
;
A
#
# COMPACT_ATOMS: atom_id res chain seq x y z
N ASP A 1 -4.74 114.91 -20.90
CA ASP A 1 -3.94 114.65 -22.09
C ASP A 1 -3.29 113.28 -22.02
N GLU A 2 -3.94 112.38 -22.78
CA GLU A 2 -3.50 111.18 -23.50
C GLU A 2 -2.36 110.25 -23.02
N GLN A 3 -2.80 108.99 -22.80
CA GLN A 3 -2.38 107.71 -23.42
C GLN A 3 -1.21 106.84 -22.88
N GLU A 4 -1.64 105.60 -22.59
CA GLU A 4 -1.06 104.29 -22.91
C GLU A 4 0.29 103.83 -22.32
N THR A 5 0.26 102.78 -21.50
CA THR A 5 0.29 101.36 -21.95
C THR A 5 0.32 100.45 -20.72
N GLY A 6 -0.45 99.36 -20.75
CA GLY A 6 -0.47 98.34 -19.69
C GLY A 6 0.31 97.08 -20.07
N LYS A 7 0.91 96.42 -19.09
CA LYS A 7 0.88 94.96 -18.90
C LYS A 7 1.49 94.55 -17.56
N THR A 8 0.78 93.67 -16.89
CA THR A 8 0.81 93.38 -15.46
C THR A 8 1.78 92.25 -15.10
N ASP A 9 2.44 92.43 -13.97
CA ASP A 9 3.25 91.47 -13.22
C ASP A 9 2.46 90.26 -12.71
N GLN A 10 3.15 89.14 -12.50
CA GLN A 10 2.91 88.31 -11.31
C GLN A 10 4.14 87.47 -10.93
N GLU A 11 4.45 87.57 -9.64
CA GLU A 11 5.62 87.15 -8.89
C GLU A 11 5.68 85.62 -8.64
N GLY A 12 6.89 85.08 -8.52
CA GLY A 12 7.14 83.76 -7.91
C GLY A 12 7.56 83.89 -6.44
N PRO A 13 7.51 82.79 -5.68
CA PRO A 13 8.59 82.55 -4.70
C PRO A 13 8.98 81.06 -4.46
N SER A 14 10.30 80.84 -4.35
CA SER A 14 11.07 80.26 -3.23
C SER A 14 10.86 78.81 -2.67
N GLU A 15 11.93 78.01 -2.82
CA GLU A 15 12.67 77.10 -1.89
C GLU A 15 11.92 76.25 -0.82
N ILE A 16 12.28 74.96 -0.63
CA ILE A 16 13.27 74.49 0.38
C ILE A 16 13.75 73.04 0.07
N LEU A 17 15.04 72.80 0.39
CA LEU A 17 15.86 71.58 0.33
C LEU A 17 15.36 70.38 1.17
N ASN A 18 15.69 69.15 0.74
CA ASN A 18 16.13 68.09 1.65
C ASN A 18 17.04 67.05 0.97
N ASP A 19 18.14 66.77 1.67
CA ASP A 19 19.27 65.90 1.36
C ASP A 19 19.01 64.45 1.79
N SER A 20 19.48 63.47 1.01
CA SER A 20 20.14 62.23 1.49
C SER A 20 20.38 61.22 0.35
N SER A 21 21.61 61.27 -0.16
CA SER A 21 22.44 60.09 -0.51
C SER A 21 21.81 58.94 -1.30
N THR A 22 21.82 59.07 -2.63
CA THR A 22 21.67 57.95 -3.56
C THR A 22 22.97 57.14 -3.60
N GLU A 23 23.02 56.00 -2.90
CA GLU A 23 24.06 54.99 -3.12
C GLU A 23 23.93 54.43 -4.54
N ARG A 24 24.86 54.84 -5.40
CA ARG A 24 25.04 54.36 -6.77
C ARG A 24 25.34 52.87 -6.74
N ARG A 25 24.33 52.04 -7.02
CA ARG A 25 24.57 50.63 -7.38
C ARG A 25 25.41 50.59 -8.65
N ALA A 26 26.60 50.00 -8.53
CA ALA A 26 27.52 49.74 -9.62
C ALA A 26 26.78 49.04 -10.78
N THR A 27 26.62 49.76 -11.88
CA THR A 27 26.11 49.25 -13.15
C THR A 27 27.18 48.34 -13.76
N ASN A 28 26.97 47.03 -13.64
CA ASN A 28 27.69 46.04 -14.43
C ASN A 28 27.61 46.41 -15.93
N PRO A 29 28.68 46.23 -16.73
CA PRO A 29 28.66 46.57 -18.14
C PRO A 29 27.53 45.81 -18.84
N LYS A 30 26.59 46.54 -19.47
CA LYS A 30 25.42 45.97 -20.16
C LYS A 30 25.86 44.86 -21.11
N LYS A 31 25.61 43.60 -20.75
CA LYS A 31 25.80 42.45 -21.65
C LYS A 31 24.94 42.69 -22.89
N ARG A 32 25.57 42.88 -24.04
CA ARG A 32 24.85 43.03 -25.32
C ARG A 32 24.31 41.67 -25.75
N VAL A 33 23.01 41.46 -25.60
CA VAL A 33 22.35 40.25 -26.12
C VAL A 33 22.34 40.32 -27.64
N ARG A 34 22.99 39.35 -28.29
CA ARG A 34 23.06 39.29 -29.75
C ARG A 34 21.85 38.59 -30.35
N LYS A 35 21.38 37.51 -29.72
CA LYS A 35 20.34 36.62 -30.23
C LYS A 35 19.79 35.73 -29.11
N VAL A 36 18.50 35.40 -29.15
CA VAL A 36 17.83 34.48 -28.23
C VAL A 36 17.49 33.18 -28.97
N LEU A 37 17.74 32.05 -28.33
CA LEU A 37 17.57 30.71 -28.92
C LEU A 37 16.49 29.92 -28.18
N SER A 38 15.74 29.10 -28.90
CA SER A 38 14.80 28.17 -28.27
C SER A 38 15.53 27.04 -27.54
N PHE A 39 15.07 26.72 -26.32
CA PHE A 39 15.74 25.78 -25.42
C PHE A 39 14.84 24.62 -24.94
N CYS A 40 13.67 24.94 -24.39
CA CYS A 40 12.77 23.92 -23.84
C CYS A 40 11.31 24.36 -23.86
N SER A 41 10.40 23.38 -23.72
CA SER A 41 8.98 23.61 -23.48
C SER A 41 8.64 23.16 -22.07
N ILE A 42 8.03 24.05 -21.29
CA ILE A 42 7.67 23.81 -19.89
C ILE A 42 6.16 23.95 -19.77
N ALA A 43 5.51 22.86 -19.33
CA ALA A 43 4.07 22.84 -19.03
C ALA A 43 3.79 22.58 -17.54
N ASN A 44 4.82 22.20 -16.77
CA ASN A 44 4.70 21.81 -15.37
C ASN A 44 5.29 22.89 -14.45
N GLY A 45 4.73 23.01 -13.24
CA GLY A 45 5.25 23.90 -12.20
C GLY A 45 4.79 25.36 -12.29
N ILE A 46 3.78 25.66 -13.10
CA ILE A 46 3.13 26.97 -13.15
C ILE A 46 1.77 26.82 -12.45
N SER A 47 1.52 27.57 -11.37
CA SER A 47 0.22 27.57 -10.69
C SER A 47 -0.86 28.26 -11.54
N GLN A 48 -2.15 28.10 -11.19
CA GLN A 48 -3.21 28.81 -11.91
C GLN A 48 -3.11 30.34 -11.74
N GLU A 49 -2.67 30.79 -10.57
CA GLU A 49 -2.43 32.20 -10.27
C GLU A 49 -1.25 32.74 -11.09
N GLU A 50 -0.15 31.99 -11.16
CA GLU A 50 0.99 32.34 -12.00
C GLU A 50 0.59 32.37 -13.48
N PHE A 51 -0.24 31.43 -13.95
CA PHE A 51 -0.73 31.44 -15.33
C PHE A 51 -1.54 32.70 -15.65
N LYS A 52 -2.45 33.11 -14.75
CA LYS A 52 -3.20 34.37 -14.88
C LYS A 52 -2.28 35.59 -14.87
N GLU A 53 -1.23 35.57 -14.05
CA GLU A 53 -0.24 36.65 -13.99
C GLU A 53 0.57 36.76 -15.27
N ILE A 54 1.01 35.63 -15.83
CA ILE A 54 1.70 35.56 -17.12
C ILE A 54 0.80 36.08 -18.22
N ASP A 55 -0.46 35.61 -18.29
CA ASP A 55 -1.44 36.06 -19.27
C ASP A 55 -1.65 37.57 -19.18
N ARG A 56 -1.88 38.11 -17.98
CA ARG A 56 -2.05 39.54 -17.75
C ARG A 56 -0.86 40.38 -18.23
N LYS A 57 0.37 39.92 -17.97
CA LYS A 57 1.60 40.66 -18.32
C LYS A 57 1.98 40.54 -19.79
N THR A 58 1.63 39.43 -20.44
CA THR A 58 1.97 39.17 -21.84
C THR A 58 0.84 39.51 -22.81
N ARG A 59 -0.33 39.91 -22.28
CA ARG A 59 -1.51 40.28 -23.06
C ARG A 59 -1.20 41.39 -24.06
N GLY A 60 -1.50 41.15 -25.34
CA GLY A 60 -1.28 42.12 -26.42
C GLY A 60 0.11 42.07 -27.06
N HIS A 61 1.06 41.33 -26.48
CA HIS A 61 2.42 41.18 -27.02
C HIS A 61 2.63 39.87 -27.79
N TRP A 62 1.63 38.98 -27.80
CA TRP A 62 1.65 37.72 -28.55
C TRP A 62 1.50 37.96 -30.07
N LYS A 63 2.46 37.45 -30.84
CA LYS A 63 2.50 37.52 -32.30
C LYS A 63 2.32 36.11 -32.88
N LYS A 64 1.43 35.93 -33.86
CA LYS A 64 1.19 34.63 -34.50
C LYS A 64 2.34 34.26 -35.44
N THR A 65 2.88 33.05 -35.29
CA THR A 65 4.02 32.56 -36.07
C THR A 65 3.71 32.45 -37.57
N SER A 66 2.47 32.11 -37.94
CA SER A 66 2.06 31.96 -39.35
C SER A 66 1.92 33.27 -40.12
N GLY A 67 1.87 34.42 -39.45
CA GLY A 67 1.68 35.74 -40.08
C GLY A 67 2.93 36.63 -40.02
N LEU A 68 3.70 36.54 -38.95
CA LEU A 68 4.96 37.26 -38.75
C LEU A 68 5.97 36.28 -38.14
N SER A 69 6.87 35.78 -38.98
CA SER A 69 8.02 35.03 -38.48
C SER A 69 8.92 35.98 -37.69
N PRO A 70 9.45 35.55 -36.53
CA PRO A 70 10.36 36.39 -35.78
C PRO A 70 11.61 36.71 -36.61
N PRO A 71 12.16 37.94 -36.51
CA PRO A 71 13.44 38.25 -37.14
C PRO A 71 14.52 37.26 -36.68
N PRO A 72 15.19 36.54 -37.61
CA PRO A 72 16.23 35.57 -37.26
C PRO A 72 17.44 36.18 -36.56
N SER A 73 17.57 37.52 -36.59
CA SER A 73 18.55 38.29 -35.85
C SER A 73 18.28 38.33 -34.35
N ILE A 74 17.01 38.19 -33.92
CA ILE A 74 16.59 38.36 -32.52
C ILE A 74 16.22 37.02 -31.90
N LEU A 75 15.48 36.17 -32.62
CA LEU A 75 14.94 34.91 -32.09
C LEU A 75 15.10 33.79 -33.11
N GLU A 76 15.62 32.65 -32.68
CA GLU A 76 15.74 31.45 -33.50
C GLU A 76 15.10 30.24 -32.83
N PHE A 77 14.27 29.56 -33.60
CA PHE A 77 13.62 28.31 -33.22
C PHE A 77 14.29 27.13 -33.95
N GLY A 78 14.31 25.96 -33.30
CA GLY A 78 14.64 24.69 -33.97
C GLY A 78 13.46 24.17 -34.79
N SER A 79 13.37 22.85 -35.00
CA SER A 79 12.26 22.27 -35.76
C SER A 79 10.88 22.41 -35.11
N LYS A 80 10.83 22.64 -33.78
CA LYS A 80 9.58 22.88 -33.06
C LYS A 80 9.25 24.38 -33.03
N LEU A 81 8.33 24.78 -33.90
CA LEU A 81 7.79 26.14 -33.95
C LEU A 81 6.60 26.29 -32.98
N PRO A 82 6.57 27.36 -32.16
CA PRO A 82 5.39 27.67 -31.35
C PRO A 82 4.28 28.28 -32.23
N ALA A 83 3.02 28.19 -31.78
CA ALA A 83 1.89 28.81 -32.46
C ALA A 83 1.96 30.35 -32.39
N GLU A 84 2.44 30.87 -31.26
CA GLU A 84 2.59 32.29 -30.97
C GLU A 84 3.93 32.54 -30.28
N TRP A 85 4.48 33.74 -30.47
CA TRP A 85 5.76 34.16 -29.88
C TRP A 85 5.67 35.59 -29.35
N ILE A 86 6.57 35.95 -28.43
CA ILE A 86 6.70 37.29 -27.85
C ILE A 86 8.12 37.78 -28.11
N GLU A 87 8.25 39.07 -28.36
CA GLU A 87 9.56 39.72 -28.45
C GLU A 87 10.28 39.67 -27.10
N PRO A 88 11.58 39.28 -27.04
CA PRO A 88 12.26 39.05 -25.76
C PRO A 88 12.19 40.23 -24.76
N SER A 89 12.17 41.48 -25.25
CA SER A 89 12.06 42.67 -24.41
C SER A 89 10.71 42.83 -23.72
N GLU A 90 9.64 42.32 -24.32
CA GLU A 90 8.27 42.36 -23.78
C GLU A 90 7.89 41.03 -23.09
N SER A 91 8.87 40.16 -22.89
CA SER A 91 8.68 38.85 -22.27
C SER A 91 9.00 38.86 -20.78
N ILE A 92 8.83 37.71 -20.15
CA ILE A 92 9.07 37.51 -18.71
C ILE A 92 10.20 36.53 -18.49
N VAL A 93 10.90 36.67 -17.36
CA VAL A 93 11.97 35.75 -16.98
C VAL A 93 11.43 34.66 -16.06
N LEU A 94 11.70 33.40 -16.41
CA LEU A 94 11.30 32.24 -15.62
C LEU A 94 12.52 31.53 -15.02
N GLU A 95 12.41 31.12 -13.75
CA GLU A 95 13.38 30.22 -13.14
C GLU A 95 12.93 28.77 -13.35
N ILE A 96 13.68 28.01 -14.14
CA ILE A 96 13.37 26.62 -14.47
C ILE A 96 14.32 25.69 -13.71
N LYS A 97 13.77 24.62 -13.11
CA LYS A 97 14.55 23.54 -12.51
C LYS A 97 14.30 22.25 -13.29
N SER A 98 15.37 21.47 -13.52
CA SER A 98 15.31 20.23 -14.28
C SER A 98 16.13 19.13 -13.60
N ARG A 99 15.89 17.87 -13.97
CA ARG A 99 16.65 16.72 -13.45
C ARG A 99 17.98 16.55 -14.17
N SER A 100 17.99 16.71 -15.49
CA SER A 100 19.18 16.60 -16.33
C SER A 100 19.00 17.35 -17.65
N LEU A 101 20.10 17.54 -18.37
CA LEU A 101 20.08 17.94 -19.77
C LEU A 101 19.78 16.70 -20.63
N ASP A 102 18.92 16.87 -21.63
CA ASP A 102 18.61 15.85 -22.64
C ASP A 102 19.32 16.20 -23.95
N ASN A 103 20.29 15.36 -24.31
CA ASN A 103 21.11 15.48 -25.51
C ASN A 103 20.83 14.33 -26.50
N THR A 104 19.69 13.64 -26.39
CA THR A 104 19.34 12.56 -27.32
C THR A 104 19.20 13.10 -28.75
N GLU A 105 19.69 12.36 -29.74
CA GLU A 105 19.71 12.78 -31.16
C GLU A 105 18.34 13.24 -31.67
N THR A 106 17.26 12.59 -31.19
CA THR A 106 15.88 12.92 -31.54
C THR A 106 15.39 14.25 -30.94
N ASN A 107 15.99 14.73 -29.85
CA ASN A 107 15.67 16.00 -29.21
C ASN A 107 16.63 17.13 -29.58
N MET A 108 17.82 16.82 -30.12
CA MET A 108 18.78 17.84 -30.59
C MET A 108 18.19 18.72 -31.68
N GLN A 109 17.41 18.17 -32.62
CA GLN A 109 16.85 18.96 -33.72
C GLN A 109 15.63 19.80 -33.32
N LYS A 110 15.03 19.57 -32.13
CA LYS A 110 13.77 20.20 -31.72
C LYS A 110 13.93 21.66 -31.30
N TYR A 111 15.08 22.03 -30.78
CA TYR A 111 15.37 23.34 -30.19
C TYR A 111 16.68 23.91 -30.73
N ALA A 112 16.76 25.23 -30.91
CA ALA A 112 17.94 25.88 -31.53
C ALA A 112 19.24 25.71 -30.73
N THR A 113 19.14 25.43 -29.43
CA THR A 113 20.28 25.15 -28.54
C THR A 113 20.87 23.73 -28.69
N ASN A 114 20.32 22.89 -29.59
CA ASN A 114 20.74 21.51 -29.83
C ASN A 114 20.76 20.62 -28.57
N CYS A 115 19.92 20.93 -27.58
CA CYS A 115 19.63 20.12 -26.40
C CYS A 115 18.35 20.63 -25.74
N THR A 116 17.84 19.91 -24.74
CA THR A 116 16.71 20.39 -23.94
C THR A 116 16.78 19.94 -22.48
N LEU A 117 15.74 20.22 -21.71
CA LEU A 117 15.66 19.86 -20.28
C LEU A 117 14.80 18.61 -20.08
N TYR A 118 15.37 17.60 -19.41
CA TYR A 118 14.59 16.43 -18.97
C TYR A 118 13.95 16.69 -17.61
N GLY A 119 12.61 16.56 -17.55
CA GLY A 119 11.84 16.79 -16.33
C GLY A 119 11.92 18.25 -15.84
N GLY A 120 11.98 19.21 -16.77
CA GLY A 120 11.93 20.63 -16.45
C GLY A 120 10.57 21.06 -15.88
N TYR A 121 10.59 21.89 -14.85
CA TYR A 121 9.41 22.56 -14.30
C TYR A 121 9.74 24.01 -13.94
N CYS A 122 8.74 24.89 -14.08
CA CYS A 122 8.85 26.26 -13.61
C CYS A 122 8.89 26.26 -12.08
N ARG A 123 9.83 27.00 -11.49
CA ARG A 123 9.93 27.15 -10.04
C ARG A 123 9.27 28.45 -9.57
N ARG A 124 9.42 29.51 -10.35
CA ARG A 124 8.84 30.84 -10.12
C ARG A 124 9.09 31.77 -11.30
N ILE A 125 8.29 32.83 -11.39
CA ILE A 125 8.54 33.99 -12.25
C ILE A 125 9.55 34.91 -11.54
N ARG A 126 10.56 35.41 -12.26
CA ARG A 126 11.63 36.26 -11.74
C ARG A 126 11.39 37.71 -12.15
N TYR A 127 11.00 38.53 -11.18
CA TYR A 127 10.80 39.98 -11.38
C TYR A 127 12.06 40.81 -11.11
N ASP A 128 13.05 40.20 -10.47
CA ASP A 128 14.32 40.81 -10.11
C ASP A 128 15.37 40.72 -11.21
N LYS A 129 15.02 40.12 -12.36
CA LYS A 129 15.91 39.92 -13.50
C LYS A 129 15.29 40.45 -14.77
N ASP A 130 16.14 41.05 -15.59
CA ASP A 130 15.78 41.46 -16.94
C ASP A 130 16.03 40.33 -17.96
N TRP A 131 15.40 40.40 -19.13
CA TRP A 131 15.58 39.40 -20.20
C TRP A 131 17.05 39.29 -20.65
N THR A 132 17.83 40.36 -20.48
CA THR A 132 19.27 40.40 -20.78
C THR A 132 20.15 39.62 -19.80
N GLU A 133 19.62 39.27 -18.62
CA GLU A 133 20.32 38.53 -17.56
C GLU A 133 19.95 37.03 -17.52
N CYS A 134 19.36 36.54 -18.60
CA CYS A 134 19.01 35.13 -18.76
C CYS A 134 20.24 34.25 -18.94
N TYR A 135 20.03 32.95 -18.73
CA TYR A 135 21.05 31.92 -18.86
C TYR A 135 21.65 31.92 -20.27
N THR A 136 22.97 32.01 -20.39
CA THR A 136 23.65 32.21 -21.68
C THR A 136 24.02 30.89 -22.37
N LEU A 137 24.24 30.94 -23.68
CA LEU A 137 24.67 29.76 -24.44
C LEU A 137 26.07 29.28 -24.02
N ASP A 138 26.96 30.22 -23.67
CA ASP A 138 28.30 29.90 -23.15
C ASP A 138 28.21 29.17 -21.80
N GLU A 139 27.35 29.66 -20.88
CA GLU A 139 27.06 28.98 -19.60
C GLU A 139 26.48 27.56 -19.83
N LEU A 140 25.67 27.36 -20.87
CA LEU A 140 25.15 26.03 -21.25
C LEU A 140 26.28 25.10 -21.69
N TYR A 141 27.20 25.56 -22.53
CA TYR A 141 28.33 24.75 -23.00
C TYR A 141 29.34 24.45 -21.90
N GLU A 142 29.64 25.43 -21.04
CA GLU A 142 30.47 25.22 -19.85
C GLU A 142 29.88 24.13 -18.96
N ASN A 143 28.60 24.23 -18.61
CA ASN A 143 27.93 23.22 -17.79
C ASN A 143 27.85 21.82 -18.45
N ARG A 144 27.90 21.72 -19.78
CA ARG A 144 28.05 20.41 -20.46
C ARG A 144 29.46 19.84 -20.26
N ARG A 145 30.50 20.67 -20.36
CA ARG A 145 31.90 20.24 -20.18
C ARG A 145 32.15 19.76 -18.74
N THR A 146 31.66 20.48 -17.74
CA THR A 146 31.86 20.13 -16.32
C THR A 146 31.15 18.84 -15.89
N LYS A 147 30.06 18.47 -16.56
CA LYS A 147 29.33 17.22 -16.28
C LYS A 147 29.86 15.99 -17.05
N SER A 148 30.64 16.20 -18.11
CA SER A 148 31.25 15.12 -18.88
C SER A 148 32.60 14.65 -18.31
N ASN A 149 33.28 15.48 -17.51
CA ASN A 149 34.53 15.16 -16.82
C ASN A 149 34.30 14.95 -15.31
N PRO A 150 34.17 13.70 -14.83
CA PRO A 150 34.02 13.42 -13.39
C PRO A 150 35.28 13.72 -12.55
N SER A 151 36.41 14.09 -13.19
CA SER A 151 37.70 14.34 -12.54
C SER A 151 37.91 15.76 -11.98
N HIS A 152 37.10 16.76 -12.36
CA HIS A 152 37.30 18.16 -11.92
C HIS A 152 36.31 18.66 -10.84
N GLN A 153 35.47 17.79 -10.28
CA GLN A 153 34.60 18.18 -9.16
C GLN A 153 35.33 18.19 -7.79
N VAL A 154 36.60 17.79 -7.73
CA VAL A 154 37.37 17.73 -6.48
C VAL A 154 38.17 19.02 -6.22
N GLU A 155 38.56 19.79 -7.23
CA GLU A 155 39.46 20.94 -7.04
C GLU A 155 38.77 22.29 -6.78
N ASN A 156 37.54 22.51 -7.23
CA ASN A 156 36.87 23.82 -7.08
C ASN A 156 36.04 23.98 -5.79
N LEU A 157 36.11 23.01 -4.87
CA LEU A 157 35.49 23.12 -3.54
C LEU A 157 36.46 23.63 -2.46
N GLN A 158 37.73 23.92 -2.78
CA GLN A 158 38.74 24.30 -1.80
C GLN A 158 38.95 25.80 -1.57
N LEU A 159 38.24 26.68 -2.29
CA LEU A 159 38.34 28.12 -2.07
C LEU A 159 36.98 28.76 -1.80
N GLN A 160 36.47 28.54 -0.59
CA GLN A 160 35.81 29.55 0.27
C GLN A 160 35.19 28.87 1.51
N LEU A 161 36.06 28.44 2.42
CA LEU A 161 35.67 28.17 3.81
C LEU A 161 35.74 29.49 4.59
N VAL A 162 34.63 30.24 4.57
CA VAL A 162 34.34 31.25 5.60
C VAL A 162 33.03 30.86 6.28
N PRO A 163 33.03 30.47 7.58
CA PRO A 163 31.83 29.97 8.23
C PRO A 163 30.96 31.13 8.69
N LYS A 164 30.07 31.64 7.83
CA LYS A 164 28.98 32.51 8.29
C LYS A 164 27.82 31.66 8.81
N LYS A 165 27.79 31.48 10.14
CA LYS A 165 26.60 31.04 10.88
C LYS A 165 25.42 31.95 10.53
N ARG A 166 24.48 31.46 9.74
CA ARG A 166 23.13 32.04 9.63
C ARG A 166 22.11 30.95 9.96
N LYS A 167 21.48 31.10 11.13
CA LYS A 167 20.29 30.35 11.53
C LYS A 167 19.25 30.50 10.41
N ARG A 168 18.84 29.39 9.78
CA ARG A 168 17.64 29.31 8.95
C ARG A 168 16.67 28.35 9.61
N ALA A 169 15.46 28.83 9.84
CA ALA A 169 14.35 28.05 10.34
C ALA A 169 14.10 26.84 9.43
N LEU A 170 13.85 25.68 10.05
CA LEU A 170 13.45 24.47 9.36
C LEU A 170 12.11 24.70 8.66
N VAL A 171 12.12 24.74 7.33
CA VAL A 171 10.96 24.32 6.53
C VAL A 171 11.45 23.12 5.73
N SER A 172 10.91 21.96 6.10
CA SER A 172 11.25 20.63 5.59
C SER A 172 10.85 20.47 4.12
N ASP A 173 11.82 20.14 3.28
CA ASP A 173 11.65 19.60 1.92
C ASP A 173 11.21 18.12 2.03
N PRO A 174 10.05 17.69 1.46
CA PRO A 174 9.54 16.33 1.66
C PRO A 174 10.25 15.21 0.88
N PHE A 175 11.26 15.52 0.05
CA PHE A 175 11.71 14.58 -0.98
C PHE A 175 13.06 13.87 -0.76
N GLN A 176 13.72 14.05 0.39
CA GLN A 176 14.90 13.26 0.76
C GLN A 176 14.92 12.96 2.26
N GLN A 177 14.11 11.98 2.68
CA GLN A 177 14.36 11.24 3.91
C GLN A 177 14.51 9.75 3.60
N SER A 178 15.54 9.37 2.84
CA SER A 178 16.21 8.12 3.17
C SER A 178 17.20 8.47 4.27
N ARG A 179 16.68 8.55 5.51
CA ARG A 179 17.57 8.42 6.67
C ARG A 179 18.13 7.01 6.55
N GLU A 180 19.44 6.88 6.51
CA GLU A 180 20.13 5.60 6.68
C GLU A 180 19.83 5.08 8.09
N GLN A 181 18.64 4.53 8.27
CA GLN A 181 18.28 3.78 9.46
C GLN A 181 18.93 2.41 9.29
N LYS A 182 19.74 2.00 10.26
CA LYS A 182 20.21 0.61 10.33
C LYS A 182 18.97 -0.29 10.30
N PRO A 183 18.87 -1.23 9.37
CA PRO A 183 17.69 -2.10 9.28
C PRO A 183 17.55 -2.88 10.58
N ILE A 184 16.34 -2.89 11.14
CA ILE A 184 15.98 -3.61 12.37
C ILE A 184 16.01 -5.13 12.08
N SER A 185 15.68 -5.51 10.85
CA SER A 185 15.76 -6.88 10.35
C SER A 185 16.03 -6.89 8.85
N GLY A 186 16.67 -7.95 8.36
CA GLY A 186 17.03 -8.12 6.94
C GLY A 186 16.02 -8.94 6.14
N VAL A 187 14.73 -8.93 6.50
CA VAL A 187 13.70 -9.80 5.90
C VAL A 187 13.52 -9.51 4.40
N PHE A 188 13.65 -8.25 4.01
CA PHE A 188 13.50 -7.79 2.64
C PHE A 188 14.83 -7.47 1.94
N ALA A 189 15.96 -7.94 2.49
CA ALA A 189 17.26 -7.68 1.93
C ALA A 189 17.38 -8.18 0.48
N GLY A 190 17.79 -7.29 -0.43
CA GLY A 190 17.96 -7.61 -1.85
C GLY A 190 16.67 -7.51 -2.70
N LEU A 191 15.51 -7.28 -2.07
CA LEU A 191 14.26 -7.06 -2.78
C LEU A 191 14.01 -5.57 -3.05
N PHE A 192 13.41 -5.31 -4.21
CA PHE A 192 13.03 -3.97 -4.64
C PHE A 192 11.52 -3.81 -4.60
N PHE A 193 11.04 -2.73 -3.99
CA PHE A 193 9.62 -2.47 -3.79
C PHE A 193 9.17 -1.22 -4.52
N TYR A 194 7.98 -1.28 -5.12
CA TYR A 194 7.28 -0.09 -5.60
C TYR A 194 5.86 -0.06 -5.06
N VAL A 195 5.57 0.94 -4.22
CA VAL A 195 4.27 1.13 -3.57
C VAL A 195 3.41 2.09 -4.39
N LEU A 196 2.25 1.61 -4.84
CA LEU A 196 1.34 2.33 -5.73
C LEU A 196 0.20 3.06 -5.01
N SER A 197 -0.23 2.55 -3.86
CA SER A 197 -1.44 3.06 -3.19
C SER A 197 -1.34 2.97 -1.67
N ASP A 198 -2.02 3.89 -0.99
CA ASP A 198 -2.29 3.78 0.45
C ASP A 198 -3.08 2.52 0.75
N TYR A 199 -2.74 1.87 1.86
CA TYR A 199 -3.38 0.65 2.32
C TYR A 199 -4.36 0.97 3.44
N ILE A 200 -5.56 0.40 3.38
CA ILE A 200 -6.47 0.42 4.52
C ILE A 200 -6.54 -1.03 5.00
N ASN A 201 -6.11 -1.26 6.24
CA ASN A 201 -6.21 -2.58 6.82
C ASN A 201 -7.70 -2.90 7.03
N SER A 202 -8.20 -3.93 6.35
CA SER A 202 -9.61 -4.35 6.43
C SER A 202 -10.00 -4.89 7.81
N VAL A 203 -9.02 -5.29 8.63
CA VAL A 203 -9.24 -5.89 9.95
C VAL A 203 -9.24 -4.82 11.05
N THR A 204 -8.32 -3.86 10.97
CA THR A 204 -8.18 -2.80 12.00
C THR A 204 -8.82 -1.47 11.60
N GLY A 205 -9.23 -1.31 10.34
CA GLY A 205 -9.77 -0.05 9.79
C GLY A 205 -8.73 1.08 9.68
N VAL A 206 -7.49 0.83 10.09
CA VAL A 206 -6.41 1.83 10.09
C VAL A 206 -5.93 2.06 8.67
N ARG A 207 -5.90 3.33 8.26
CA ARG A 207 -5.27 3.75 7.02
C ARG A 207 -3.77 3.87 7.24
N ILE A 208 -3.03 3.01 6.55
CA ILE A 208 -1.59 3.07 6.42
C ILE A 208 -1.28 3.83 5.13
N THR A 209 -0.66 4.98 5.28
CA THR A 209 -0.22 5.83 4.17
C THR A 209 0.92 5.16 3.40
N ARG A 210 1.10 5.57 2.15
CA ARG A 210 2.27 5.17 1.34
C ARG A 210 3.60 5.46 2.04
N SER A 211 3.71 6.55 2.80
CA SER A 211 4.94 6.90 3.52
C SER A 211 5.24 5.91 4.63
N GLU A 212 4.24 5.54 5.42
CA GLU A 212 4.41 4.55 6.50
C GLU A 212 4.77 3.18 5.94
N LEU A 213 4.16 2.77 4.83
CA LEU A 213 4.51 1.50 4.19
C LEU A 213 5.94 1.51 3.63
N ASN A 214 6.37 2.64 3.06
CA ASN A 214 7.75 2.85 2.63
C ASN A 214 8.72 2.74 3.82
N ASP A 215 8.40 3.36 4.95
CA ASP A 215 9.22 3.32 6.16
C ASP A 215 9.33 1.90 6.70
N VAL A 216 8.23 1.13 6.70
CA VAL A 216 8.23 -0.28 7.10
C VAL A 216 9.15 -1.10 6.19
N ILE A 217 9.08 -0.93 4.87
CA ILE A 217 9.95 -1.63 3.92
C ILE A 217 11.43 -1.32 4.19
N VAL A 218 11.76 -0.04 4.40
CA VAL A 218 13.14 0.41 4.65
C VAL A 218 13.67 -0.12 5.99
N LYS A 219 12.84 -0.10 7.04
CA LYS A 219 13.19 -0.66 8.36
C LYS A 219 13.53 -2.15 8.31
N HIS A 220 12.90 -2.90 7.41
CA HIS A 220 13.10 -4.33 7.21
C HIS A 220 14.08 -4.67 6.06
N GLY A 221 14.87 -3.68 5.58
CA GLY A 221 15.99 -3.89 4.66
C GLY A 221 15.64 -3.90 3.16
N GLY A 222 14.41 -3.52 2.79
CA GLY A 222 13.96 -3.44 1.40
C GLY A 222 14.37 -2.14 0.71
N LYS A 223 14.60 -2.19 -0.60
CA LYS A 223 14.96 -1.01 -1.41
C LYS A 223 13.73 -0.45 -2.12
N LEU A 224 13.47 0.86 -1.99
CA LEU A 224 12.34 1.51 -2.64
C LEU A 224 12.72 2.02 -4.04
N ILE A 225 11.91 1.63 -5.03
CA ILE A 225 11.97 2.13 -6.40
C ILE A 225 10.75 3.02 -6.64
N HIS A 226 10.92 4.10 -7.40
CA HIS A 226 9.84 5.03 -7.76
C HIS A 226 9.49 5.00 -9.25
N ASN A 227 10.29 4.33 -10.08
CA ASN A 227 10.03 4.15 -11.50
C ASN A 227 10.52 2.77 -11.95
N VAL A 228 9.62 1.98 -12.55
CA VAL A 228 9.93 0.67 -13.09
C VAL A 228 10.54 0.85 -14.48
N ILE A 229 11.85 1.08 -14.55
CA ILE A 229 12.58 1.16 -15.82
C ILE A 229 13.17 -0.22 -16.14
N LEU A 230 12.70 -0.81 -17.24
CA LEU A 230 12.93 -2.18 -17.74
C LEU A 230 14.39 -2.68 -17.85
N LYS A 231 15.42 -1.89 -17.52
CA LYS A 231 16.82 -2.21 -17.90
C LYS A 231 17.80 -2.42 -16.74
N ARG A 232 17.40 -2.37 -15.46
CA ARG A 232 18.36 -2.51 -14.33
C ARG A 232 17.99 -3.48 -13.22
N HIS A 233 16.75 -3.97 -13.16
CA HIS A 233 16.30 -4.85 -12.09
C HIS A 233 15.79 -6.16 -12.70
N CYS A 234 16.27 -7.29 -12.17
CA CYS A 234 15.71 -8.59 -12.49
C CYS A 234 14.22 -8.56 -12.13
N ILE A 235 13.35 -8.88 -13.10
CA ILE A 235 11.88 -8.87 -12.95
C ILE A 235 11.43 -9.73 -11.74
N GLY A 236 12.25 -10.72 -11.34
CA GLY A 236 12.03 -11.56 -10.15
C GLY A 236 12.17 -10.85 -8.81
N ASP A 237 12.99 -9.79 -8.72
CA ASP A 237 13.35 -9.12 -7.46
C ASP A 237 12.50 -7.87 -7.18
N VAL A 238 11.72 -7.44 -8.17
CA VAL A 238 10.81 -6.30 -8.04
C VAL A 238 9.43 -6.79 -7.60
N ARG A 239 8.95 -6.24 -6.48
CA ARG A 239 7.60 -6.47 -5.96
C ARG A 239 6.80 -5.17 -6.02
N LEU A 240 5.72 -5.20 -6.80
CA LEU A 240 4.77 -4.10 -6.89
C LEU A 240 3.68 -4.30 -5.85
N ILE A 241 3.35 -3.25 -5.12
CA ILE A 241 2.42 -3.32 -3.99
C ILE A 241 1.28 -2.35 -4.22
N GLY A 242 0.05 -2.85 -4.22
CA GLY A 242 -1.14 -2.05 -4.44
C GLY A 242 -2.43 -2.76 -4.04
N CYS A 243 -3.42 -1.98 -3.62
CA CYS A 243 -4.77 -2.46 -3.31
C CYS A 243 -5.87 -1.72 -4.08
N LYS A 244 -5.53 -0.67 -4.84
CA LYS A 244 -6.47 0.12 -5.64
C LYS A 244 -6.08 0.13 -7.10
N LEU A 245 -7.09 0.08 -7.98
CA LEU A 245 -6.93 0.12 -9.44
C LEU A 245 -6.71 1.55 -9.96
N THR A 246 -5.61 2.18 -9.54
CA THR A 246 -5.20 3.50 -10.04
C THR A 246 -4.80 3.45 -11.52
N ARG A 247 -4.74 4.60 -12.20
CA ARG A 247 -4.30 4.66 -13.61
C ARG A 247 -2.89 4.07 -13.80
N GLU A 248 -2.00 4.31 -12.83
CA GLU A 248 -0.65 3.74 -12.80
C GLU A 248 -0.67 2.22 -12.61
N CYS A 249 -1.55 1.71 -11.73
CA CYS A 249 -1.76 0.29 -11.53
C CYS A 249 -2.21 -0.40 -12.83
N ARG A 250 -3.19 0.16 -13.55
CA ARG A 250 -3.63 -0.37 -14.86
C ARG A 250 -2.49 -0.38 -15.88
N ALA A 251 -1.75 0.72 -16.00
CA ALA A 251 -0.62 0.80 -16.92
C ALA A 251 0.48 -0.24 -16.62
N LEU A 252 0.64 -0.66 -15.36
CA LEU A 252 1.58 -1.72 -14.97
C LEU A 252 1.02 -3.12 -15.23
N ILE A 253 -0.29 -3.32 -15.03
CA ILE A 253 -0.98 -4.57 -15.37
C ILE A 253 -0.94 -4.81 -16.88
N ASP A 254 -1.21 -3.78 -17.69
CA ASP A 254 -1.16 -3.86 -19.16
C ASP A 254 0.25 -4.18 -19.67
N ARG A 255 1.29 -3.79 -18.90
CA ARG A 255 2.69 -4.15 -19.17
C ARG A 255 3.08 -5.55 -18.68
N GLY A 256 2.17 -6.27 -18.01
CA GLY A 256 2.37 -7.63 -17.54
C GLY A 256 3.08 -7.77 -16.19
N TYR A 257 3.06 -6.75 -15.34
CA TYR A 257 3.65 -6.84 -14.00
C TYR A 257 2.69 -7.45 -12.97
N ASP A 258 3.27 -8.18 -12.00
CA ASP A 258 2.54 -8.75 -10.87
C ASP A 258 2.43 -7.74 -9.72
N ILE A 259 1.19 -7.48 -9.28
CA ILE A 259 0.85 -6.57 -8.18
C ILE A 259 0.31 -7.38 -7.01
N LEU A 260 1.01 -7.26 -5.88
CA LEU A 260 0.67 -7.90 -4.62
C LEU A 260 -0.09 -6.94 -3.70
N HIS A 261 -0.89 -7.52 -2.82
CA HIS A 261 -1.65 -6.81 -1.82
C HIS A 261 -0.75 -6.39 -0.64
N PRO A 262 -0.88 -5.16 -0.09
CA PRO A 262 -0.02 -4.67 1.00
C PRO A 262 -0.04 -5.52 2.28
N ARG A 263 -1.10 -6.31 2.49
CA ARG A 263 -1.20 -7.26 3.62
C ARG A 263 0.00 -8.21 3.68
N TRP A 264 0.55 -8.61 2.53
CA TRP A 264 1.74 -9.49 2.49
C TRP A 264 2.93 -8.87 3.20
N ILE A 265 3.14 -7.56 3.08
CA ILE A 265 4.22 -6.86 3.79
C ILE A 265 3.96 -6.90 5.29
N MET A 266 2.74 -6.56 5.71
CA MET A 266 2.38 -6.54 7.13
C MET A 266 2.59 -7.91 7.77
N ASP A 267 2.16 -8.97 7.10
CA ASP A 267 2.30 -10.33 7.60
C ASP A 267 3.78 -10.75 7.61
N CYS A 268 4.56 -10.45 6.56
CA CYS A 268 6.02 -10.68 6.56
C CYS A 268 6.73 -9.95 7.71
N THR A 269 6.29 -8.74 8.07
CA THR A 269 6.85 -8.00 9.20
C THR A 269 6.41 -8.56 10.55
N ALA A 270 5.18 -9.05 10.68
CA ALA A 270 4.66 -9.65 11.90
C ALA A 270 5.37 -10.97 12.23
N TYR A 271 5.57 -11.83 11.23
CA TYR A 271 6.30 -13.09 11.38
C TYR A 271 7.82 -12.94 11.26
N ASN A 272 8.31 -11.72 10.95
CA ASN A 272 9.72 -11.42 10.71
C ASN A 272 10.41 -12.41 9.73
N LYS A 273 9.64 -12.91 8.75
CA LYS A 273 10.06 -13.90 7.76
C LYS A 273 9.48 -13.55 6.40
N LEU A 274 10.22 -13.86 5.34
CA LEU A 274 9.72 -13.70 3.97
C LEU A 274 8.67 -14.77 3.68
N LEU A 275 7.40 -14.38 3.62
CA LEU A 275 6.31 -15.32 3.38
C LEU A 275 6.20 -15.67 1.89
N PRO A 276 5.89 -16.95 1.57
CA PRO A 276 5.56 -17.32 0.21
C PRO A 276 4.33 -16.55 -0.27
N ILE A 277 4.31 -16.20 -1.56
CA ILE A 277 3.15 -15.53 -2.17
C ILE A 277 1.99 -16.54 -2.25
N GLU A 278 0.86 -16.16 -1.67
CA GLU A 278 -0.40 -16.90 -1.64
C GLU A 278 -1.48 -16.18 -2.46
N PRO A 279 -2.58 -16.86 -2.84
CA PRO A 279 -3.67 -16.25 -3.59
C PRO A 279 -4.34 -15.10 -2.84
N SER A 280 -4.41 -15.17 -1.51
CA SER A 280 -4.93 -14.12 -0.62
C SER A 280 -4.19 -12.78 -0.78
N TYR A 281 -2.90 -12.84 -1.13
CA TYR A 281 -2.04 -11.68 -1.36
C TYR A 281 -1.99 -11.24 -2.82
N CYS A 282 -2.59 -11.97 -3.75
CA CYS A 282 -2.57 -11.65 -5.18
C CYS A 282 -3.65 -10.61 -5.51
N PHE A 283 -3.28 -9.36 -5.80
CA PHE A 283 -4.25 -8.36 -6.28
C PHE A 283 -4.47 -8.50 -7.80
N SER A 284 -3.43 -8.27 -8.60
CA SER A 284 -3.45 -8.46 -10.04
C SER A 284 -2.16 -9.13 -10.45
N VAL A 285 -2.23 -10.42 -10.76
CA VAL A 285 -1.06 -11.29 -10.90
C VAL A 285 -1.22 -12.15 -12.15
N SER A 286 -0.12 -12.36 -12.87
CA SER A 286 0.02 -13.24 -14.02
C SER A 286 -0.49 -14.64 -13.72
N GLY A 287 -1.06 -15.30 -14.74
CA GLY A 287 -1.59 -16.65 -14.63
C GLY A 287 -0.56 -17.67 -14.09
N LYS A 288 0.73 -17.48 -14.40
CA LYS A 288 1.82 -18.34 -13.91
C LYS A 288 2.00 -18.22 -12.40
N LEU A 289 2.15 -17.01 -11.87
CA LEU A 289 2.34 -16.79 -10.44
C LEU A 289 1.07 -17.14 -9.65
N ARG A 290 -0.12 -16.90 -10.21
CA ARG A 290 -1.39 -17.34 -9.61
C ARG A 290 -1.50 -18.86 -9.51
N ALA A 291 -1.05 -19.60 -10.52
CA ALA A 291 -1.05 -21.06 -10.48
C ALA A 291 -0.09 -21.60 -9.41
N VAL A 292 1.10 -20.99 -9.26
CA VAL A 292 2.04 -21.34 -8.19
C VAL A 292 1.46 -21.01 -6.81
N ALA A 293 0.85 -19.84 -6.65
CA ALA A 293 0.24 -19.42 -5.40
C ALA A 293 -0.89 -20.38 -4.97
N ARG A 294 -1.73 -20.84 -5.92
CA ARG A 294 -2.82 -21.79 -5.63
C ARG A 294 -2.34 -23.15 -5.15
N ARG A 295 -1.13 -23.59 -5.50
CA ARG A 295 -0.56 -24.86 -5.01
C ARG A 295 -0.15 -24.80 -3.54
N ARG A 296 -0.07 -23.59 -2.96
CA ARG A 296 0.39 -23.36 -1.59
C ARG A 296 -0.76 -23.23 -0.58
N VAL A 297 -1.99 -23.24 -1.07
CA VAL A 297 -3.20 -23.19 -0.26
C VAL A 297 -4.05 -24.42 -0.51
N ASP A 298 -4.83 -24.80 0.49
CA ASP A 298 -5.80 -25.87 0.40
C ASP A 298 -7.06 -25.43 -0.38
N CYS A 299 -8.06 -26.32 -0.43
CA CYS A 299 -9.35 -26.03 -1.05
C CYS A 299 -10.17 -24.96 -0.32
N PHE A 300 -9.84 -24.67 0.94
CA PHE A 300 -10.51 -23.68 1.78
C PHE A 300 -9.78 -22.33 1.80
N GLY A 301 -8.60 -22.24 1.17
CA GLY A 301 -7.78 -21.04 1.14
C GLY A 301 -6.89 -20.86 2.38
N ASP A 302 -6.72 -21.91 3.19
CA ASP A 302 -5.70 -21.93 4.22
C ASP A 302 -4.34 -22.39 3.66
N SER A 303 -3.28 -21.95 4.32
CA SER A 303 -1.91 -22.06 3.84
C SER A 303 -1.27 -23.33 4.36
N PHE A 304 -0.59 -24.11 3.52
CA PHE A 304 0.11 -25.32 3.99
C PHE A 304 1.36 -25.02 4.82
N GLU A 305 1.96 -23.83 4.66
CA GLU A 305 3.26 -23.48 5.26
C GLU A 305 3.15 -22.54 6.48
N ASN A 306 2.00 -21.91 6.69
CA ASN A 306 1.81 -20.90 7.72
C ASN A 306 0.80 -21.38 8.76
N ASP A 307 1.16 -21.28 10.04
CA ASP A 307 0.27 -21.62 11.14
C ASP A 307 -1.00 -20.77 11.12
N ILE A 308 -2.13 -21.42 11.34
CA ILE A 308 -3.42 -20.75 11.34
C ILE A 308 -3.62 -19.97 12.64
N SER A 309 -3.92 -18.67 12.53
CA SER A 309 -4.35 -17.84 13.66
C SER A 309 -5.84 -17.99 13.91
N GLU A 310 -6.28 -17.85 15.17
CA GLU A 310 -7.71 -17.90 15.55
C GLU A 310 -8.59 -16.94 14.73
N SER A 311 -8.09 -15.73 14.48
CA SER A 311 -8.76 -14.72 13.66
C SER A 311 -8.92 -15.14 12.19
N LYS A 312 -7.91 -15.84 11.63
CA LYS A 312 -7.95 -16.39 10.28
C LYS A 312 -8.92 -17.57 10.21
N LEU A 313 -8.86 -18.48 11.18
CA LEU A 313 -9.77 -19.63 11.30
C LEU A 313 -11.23 -19.17 11.38
N SER A 314 -11.52 -18.19 12.24
CA SER A 314 -12.85 -17.59 12.36
C SER A 314 -13.35 -16.99 11.04
N SER A 315 -12.45 -16.37 10.28
CA SER A 315 -12.78 -15.76 8.98
C SER A 315 -13.05 -16.81 7.90
N LEU A 316 -12.26 -17.89 7.89
CA LEU A 316 -12.47 -19.03 6.99
C LEU A 316 -13.78 -19.75 7.29
N GLN A 317 -14.09 -19.98 8.57
CA GLN A 317 -15.35 -20.59 8.99
C GLN A 317 -16.56 -19.74 8.56
N LYS A 318 -16.51 -18.42 8.74
CA LYS A 318 -17.58 -17.52 8.28
C LYS A 318 -17.75 -17.52 6.75
N SER A 319 -16.68 -17.76 6.01
CA SER A 319 -16.73 -17.83 4.55
C SER A 319 -17.30 -19.15 4.02
N GLN A 320 -17.46 -20.16 4.89
CA GLN A 320 -17.91 -21.51 4.54
C GLN A 320 -19.14 -21.88 5.39
N PRO A 321 -20.35 -21.38 5.04
CA PRO A 321 -21.55 -21.70 5.79
C PRO A 321 -22.05 -23.16 5.61
N ASP A 322 -21.69 -23.85 4.52
CA ASP A 322 -22.32 -25.13 4.15
C ASP A 322 -21.33 -26.22 3.68
N LEU A 323 -20.48 -26.71 4.59
CA LEU A 323 -19.86 -28.03 4.39
C LEU A 323 -20.77 -29.11 4.96
N LEU A 324 -21.83 -29.41 4.21
CA LEU A 324 -22.69 -30.56 4.46
C LEU A 324 -21.98 -31.85 4.01
N SER A 325 -21.13 -32.39 4.88
CA SER A 325 -20.95 -33.84 4.94
C SER A 325 -20.55 -34.22 6.35
N THR A 326 -21.56 -34.59 7.14
CA THR A 326 -21.40 -35.31 8.42
C THR A 326 -20.87 -36.72 8.12
N ARG A 327 -19.67 -36.85 7.56
CA ARG A 327 -18.86 -38.02 7.89
C ARG A 327 -18.49 -37.80 9.35
N GLN A 328 -18.95 -38.70 10.21
CA GLN A 328 -18.54 -38.70 11.62
C GLN A 328 -17.02 -38.61 11.61
N ALA A 329 -16.50 -37.43 11.94
CA ALA A 329 -15.07 -37.26 12.09
C ALA A 329 -14.68 -38.25 13.18
N ASP A 330 -13.80 -39.20 12.87
CA ASP A 330 -13.14 -40.00 13.89
C ASP A 330 -12.45 -38.99 14.80
N LYS A 331 -13.12 -38.68 15.92
CA LYS A 331 -12.64 -37.68 16.87
C LYS A 331 -11.32 -38.24 17.38
N SER A 332 -10.23 -37.56 17.00
CA SER A 332 -8.89 -37.85 17.47
C SER A 332 -8.91 -38.05 18.99
N PHE A 333 -8.11 -39.00 19.49
CA PHE A 333 -8.03 -39.33 20.92
C PHE A 333 -7.89 -38.08 21.82
N GLU A 334 -7.27 -37.01 21.31
CA GLU A 334 -7.10 -35.72 21.98
C GLU A 334 -8.42 -35.02 22.32
N LEU A 335 -9.45 -35.16 21.49
CA LEU A 335 -10.77 -34.58 21.74
C LEU A 335 -11.55 -35.34 22.82
N GLN A 336 -11.21 -36.59 23.12
CA GLN A 336 -11.85 -37.38 24.18
C GLN A 336 -11.44 -36.91 25.59
N ILE A 337 -10.35 -36.15 25.71
CA ILE A 337 -9.88 -35.56 26.97
C ILE A 337 -10.76 -34.36 27.36
N ILE A 338 -11.42 -33.71 26.39
CA ILE A 338 -12.27 -32.56 26.63
C ILE A 338 -13.60 -33.04 27.26
N PRO A 339 -14.01 -32.50 28.42
CA PRO A 339 -15.21 -32.97 29.12
C PRO A 339 -16.45 -33.00 28.25
N LEU A 340 -16.65 -31.98 27.40
CA LEU A 340 -17.80 -31.86 26.49
C LEU A 340 -17.93 -33.01 25.47
N PHE A 341 -16.89 -33.83 25.27
CA PHE A 341 -16.93 -34.99 24.38
C PHE A 341 -16.84 -36.32 25.12
N LEU A 342 -17.00 -36.32 26.45
CA LEU A 342 -16.90 -37.51 27.30
C LEU A 342 -17.77 -38.66 26.80
N PHE A 343 -19.04 -38.41 26.43
CA PHE A 343 -19.93 -39.47 25.93
C PHE A 343 -20.02 -39.54 24.41
N SER A 344 -19.11 -38.90 23.67
CA SER A 344 -19.19 -38.78 22.20
C SER A 344 -19.21 -40.11 21.43
N ASN A 345 -18.62 -41.17 22.00
CA ASN A 345 -18.60 -42.52 21.44
C ASN A 345 -19.67 -43.44 22.07
N ARG A 346 -20.57 -42.90 22.90
CA ARG A 346 -21.63 -43.64 23.59
C ARG A 346 -22.98 -43.41 22.93
N ILE A 347 -23.65 -44.52 22.62
CA ILE A 347 -25.04 -44.56 22.18
C ILE A 347 -25.81 -45.14 23.36
N VAL A 348 -26.54 -44.27 24.04
CA VAL A 348 -27.19 -44.58 25.31
C VAL A 348 -28.65 -44.90 25.10
N TYR A 349 -29.10 -46.00 25.69
CA TYR A 349 -30.51 -46.34 25.84
C TYR A 349 -30.93 -46.16 27.31
N ILE A 350 -32.03 -45.45 27.52
CA ILE A 350 -32.62 -45.26 28.85
C ILE A 350 -34.00 -45.93 28.81
N PRO A 351 -34.22 -47.00 29.58
CA PRO A 351 -35.52 -47.66 29.64
C PRO A 351 -36.57 -46.67 30.18
N ARG A 352 -37.56 -46.35 29.35
CA ARG A 352 -38.69 -45.49 29.73
C ARG A 352 -39.66 -46.27 30.62
N SER A 353 -39.35 -46.38 31.90
CA SER A 353 -40.37 -46.82 32.85
C SER A 353 -40.28 -46.03 34.15
N LYS A 354 -41.34 -45.29 34.46
CA LYS A 354 -41.71 -44.76 35.79
C LYS A 354 -40.66 -43.96 36.58
N ILE A 355 -39.83 -43.16 35.91
CA ILE A 355 -39.10 -42.06 36.56
C ILE A 355 -40.01 -40.82 36.49
N GLY A 356 -39.89 -39.90 37.44
CA GLY A 356 -40.47 -38.57 37.26
C GLY A 356 -39.92 -37.94 35.98
N PRO A 357 -40.75 -37.28 35.15
CA PRO A 357 -40.32 -36.75 33.84
C PRO A 357 -39.16 -35.74 33.92
N LYS A 358 -38.90 -35.19 35.11
CA LYS A 358 -37.81 -34.23 35.35
C LYS A 358 -36.43 -34.89 35.44
N ASP A 359 -36.32 -36.04 36.08
CA ASP A 359 -35.01 -36.68 36.32
C ASP A 359 -34.53 -37.41 35.06
N GLU A 360 -35.46 -37.99 34.29
CA GLU A 360 -35.18 -38.54 32.96
C GLU A 360 -34.68 -37.44 32.02
N MET A 361 -35.41 -36.32 31.94
CA MET A 361 -35.02 -35.20 31.08
C MET A 361 -33.67 -34.60 31.49
N LEU A 362 -33.37 -34.52 32.79
CA LEU A 362 -32.07 -34.05 33.27
C LEU A 362 -30.94 -34.99 32.86
N LEU A 363 -31.14 -36.31 32.98
CA LEU A 363 -30.16 -37.31 32.58
C LEU A 363 -29.93 -37.29 31.06
N GLU A 364 -30.99 -37.18 30.26
CA GLU A 364 -30.89 -37.02 28.81
C GLU A 364 -30.11 -35.76 28.43
N MET A 365 -30.42 -34.63 29.08
CA MET A 365 -29.73 -33.37 28.85
C MET A 365 -28.26 -33.46 29.21
N LYS A 366 -27.88 -34.10 30.33
CA LYS A 366 -26.48 -34.33 30.71
C LYS A 366 -25.75 -35.12 29.62
N ILE A 367 -26.31 -36.26 29.19
CA ILE A 367 -25.68 -37.11 28.18
C ILE A 367 -25.51 -36.37 26.86
N ARG A 368 -26.52 -35.62 26.41
CA ARG A 368 -26.44 -34.81 25.18
C ARG A 368 -25.44 -33.67 25.31
N LEU A 369 -25.36 -33.01 26.46
CA LEU A 369 -24.42 -31.91 26.72
C LEU A 369 -22.97 -32.37 26.61
N PHE A 370 -22.68 -33.58 27.08
CA PHE A 370 -21.36 -34.21 27.02
C PHE A 370 -21.17 -35.06 25.74
N GLY A 371 -21.98 -34.82 24.71
CA GLY A 371 -21.78 -35.33 23.34
C GLY A 371 -22.34 -36.72 23.05
N GLY A 372 -23.02 -37.36 23.99
CA GLY A 372 -23.64 -38.67 23.82
C GLY A 372 -24.89 -38.65 22.93
N LYS A 373 -25.11 -39.75 22.21
CA LYS A 373 -26.30 -39.97 21.41
C LYS A 373 -27.30 -40.81 22.19
N ILE A 374 -28.56 -40.42 22.18
CA ILE A 374 -29.65 -41.17 22.80
C ILE A 374 -30.41 -41.90 21.71
N THR A 375 -30.68 -43.19 21.92
CA THR A 375 -31.48 -44.02 21.02
C THR A 375 -32.66 -44.60 21.78
N ASP A 376 -33.81 -44.72 21.11
CA ASP A 376 -34.97 -45.46 21.62
C ASP A 376 -34.86 -46.96 21.32
N GLN A 377 -33.87 -47.37 20.51
CA GLN A 377 -33.64 -48.76 20.10
C GLN A 377 -32.48 -49.37 20.90
N GLN A 378 -32.79 -50.35 21.75
CA GLN A 378 -31.82 -51.09 22.55
C GLN A 378 -30.73 -51.77 21.69
N SER A 379 -31.08 -52.23 20.49
CA SER A 379 -30.18 -52.91 19.52
C SER A 379 -28.97 -52.09 19.08
N LEU A 380 -29.10 -50.76 19.04
CA LEU A 380 -28.04 -49.85 18.58
C LEU A 380 -27.24 -49.24 19.75
N SER A 381 -27.64 -49.56 20.99
CA SER A 381 -27.03 -48.99 22.19
C SER A 381 -25.72 -49.71 22.53
N ASN A 382 -24.76 -48.95 23.06
CA ASN A 382 -23.54 -49.50 23.65
C ASN A 382 -23.50 -49.32 25.18
N LEU A 383 -24.40 -48.49 25.71
CA LEU A 383 -24.57 -48.21 27.12
C LEU A 383 -26.06 -48.19 27.44
N ILE A 384 -26.47 -48.91 28.47
CA ILE A 384 -27.82 -48.89 29.01
C ILE A 384 -27.73 -48.31 30.41
N ILE A 385 -28.48 -47.24 30.67
CA ILE A 385 -28.51 -46.62 31.99
C ILE A 385 -29.83 -46.98 32.64
N ILE A 386 -29.76 -47.66 33.80
CA ILE A 386 -30.93 -48.08 34.55
C ILE A 386 -31.18 -47.09 35.70
N PRO A 387 -32.23 -46.26 35.62
CA PRO A 387 -32.41 -45.11 36.50
C PRO A 387 -33.11 -45.41 37.83
N TYR A 388 -33.35 -46.68 38.16
CA TYR A 388 -34.01 -47.07 39.42
C TYR A 388 -33.04 -47.08 40.59
N ALA A 389 -33.37 -46.29 41.62
CA ALA A 389 -32.70 -46.34 42.92
C ALA A 389 -33.16 -47.53 43.77
N ASP A 390 -34.41 -47.99 43.57
CA ASP A 390 -35.00 -49.08 44.33
C ASP A 390 -34.52 -50.47 43.85
N PRO A 391 -34.08 -51.37 44.75
CA PRO A 391 -33.53 -52.68 44.38
C PRO A 391 -34.50 -53.59 43.63
N ILE A 392 -35.79 -53.51 43.96
CA ILE A 392 -36.83 -54.38 43.40
C ILE A 392 -37.10 -54.01 41.94
N TRP A 393 -37.40 -52.74 41.68
CA TRP A 393 -37.66 -52.20 40.34
C TRP A 393 -36.44 -52.30 39.42
N ARG A 394 -35.24 -52.17 40.00
CA ARG A 394 -33.99 -52.40 39.29
C ARG A 394 -33.85 -53.86 38.86
N GLY A 395 -34.24 -54.82 39.72
CA GLY A 395 -34.24 -56.25 39.41
C GLY A 395 -35.14 -56.59 38.23
N ASP A 396 -36.40 -56.15 38.27
CA ASP A 396 -37.37 -56.40 37.20
C ASP A 396 -36.91 -55.83 35.85
N CYS A 397 -36.37 -54.60 35.86
CA CYS A 397 -35.86 -53.98 34.63
C CYS A 397 -34.56 -54.60 34.14
N LEU A 398 -33.70 -55.10 35.03
CA LEU A 398 -32.51 -55.86 34.64
C LEU A 398 -32.88 -57.17 33.97
N GLU A 399 -33.89 -57.88 34.49
CA GLU A 399 -34.38 -59.11 33.88
C GLU A 399 -34.98 -58.85 32.48
N GLU A 400 -35.77 -57.80 32.34
CA GLU A 400 -36.33 -57.38 31.04
C GLU A 400 -35.23 -57.03 30.03
N VAL A 401 -34.25 -56.20 30.43
CA VAL A 401 -33.12 -55.81 29.57
C VAL A 401 -32.27 -57.03 29.21
N HIS A 402 -31.97 -57.92 30.16
CA HIS A 402 -31.23 -59.16 29.89
C HIS A 402 -31.99 -60.11 28.98
N SER A 403 -33.33 -60.20 29.13
CA SER A 403 -34.18 -60.99 28.23
C SER A 403 -34.08 -60.46 26.80
N GLN A 404 -34.23 -59.14 26.61
CA GLN A 404 -34.13 -58.51 25.30
C GLN A 404 -32.72 -58.62 24.68
N ILE A 405 -31.65 -58.51 25.48
CA ILE A 405 -30.27 -58.76 25.00
C ILE A 405 -30.13 -60.22 24.55
N ASN A 406 -30.62 -61.17 25.34
CA ASN A 406 -30.54 -62.59 25.03
C ASN A 406 -31.34 -62.96 23.78
N GLU A 407 -32.52 -62.37 23.57
CA GLU A 407 -33.29 -62.52 22.34
C GLU A 407 -32.54 -61.95 21.14
N HIS A 408 -31.88 -60.80 21.28
CA HIS A 408 -31.08 -60.21 20.21
C HIS A 408 -29.85 -61.06 19.85
N VAL A 409 -29.17 -61.61 20.86
CA VAL A 409 -28.04 -62.53 20.66
C VAL A 409 -28.50 -63.80 19.94
N LYS A 410 -29.67 -64.34 20.30
CA LYS A 410 -30.27 -65.52 19.65
C LYS A 410 -30.76 -65.24 18.22
N ALA A 411 -31.25 -64.04 17.94
CA ALA A 411 -31.70 -63.63 16.61
C ALA A 411 -30.53 -63.35 15.65
N SER A 412 -29.37 -62.94 16.18
CA SER A 412 -28.16 -62.61 15.43
C SER A 412 -27.31 -63.85 15.10
N ASN A 413 -27.90 -64.83 14.41
CA ASN A 413 -27.20 -66.03 13.91
C ASN A 413 -26.40 -65.76 12.61
N SER A 414 -25.54 -64.73 12.56
CA SER A 414 -24.54 -64.59 11.50
C SER A 414 -23.18 -64.11 12.04
N ASP A 415 -22.19 -65.02 12.01
CA ASP A 415 -20.71 -64.91 12.06
C ASP A 415 -19.98 -63.82 12.89
N THR A 416 -20.66 -62.95 13.62
CA THR A 416 -20.09 -61.87 14.43
C THR A 416 -20.81 -61.80 15.76
N VAL A 417 -20.07 -61.94 16.87
CA VAL A 417 -20.62 -61.81 18.22
C VAL A 417 -21.15 -60.37 18.38
N PRO A 418 -22.45 -60.16 18.63
CA PRO A 418 -22.99 -58.82 18.81
C PRO A 418 -22.34 -58.14 20.03
N ARG A 419 -22.03 -56.86 19.92
CA ARG A 419 -21.37 -56.08 20.97
C ARG A 419 -22.33 -55.90 22.14
N ILE A 420 -22.04 -56.57 23.26
CA ILE A 420 -22.89 -56.51 24.46
C ILE A 420 -22.82 -55.10 25.07
N PRO A 421 -23.96 -54.40 25.25
CA PRO A 421 -23.98 -53.08 25.87
C PRO A 421 -23.64 -53.16 27.36
N ARG A 422 -22.92 -52.15 27.87
CA ARG A 422 -22.64 -52.04 29.31
C ARG A 422 -23.85 -51.50 30.04
N ILE A 423 -24.17 -52.04 31.21
CA ILE A 423 -25.28 -51.58 32.05
C ILE A 423 -24.71 -50.78 33.23
N VAL A 424 -25.15 -49.54 33.41
CA VAL A 424 -24.64 -48.62 34.45
C VAL A 424 -25.78 -47.90 35.19
N THR A 425 -25.44 -47.30 36.32
CA THR A 425 -26.35 -46.44 37.11
C THR A 425 -26.28 -44.98 36.67
N PRO A 426 -27.27 -44.14 37.02
CA PRO A 426 -27.18 -42.69 36.81
C PRO A 426 -26.01 -42.07 37.57
N GLU A 427 -25.67 -42.59 38.75
CA GLU A 427 -24.52 -42.14 39.54
C GLU A 427 -23.20 -42.29 38.79
N TRP A 428 -23.06 -43.33 37.96
CA TRP A 428 -21.89 -43.48 37.10
C TRP A 428 -21.76 -42.30 36.14
N VAL A 429 -22.86 -41.77 35.59
CA VAL A 429 -22.82 -40.58 34.72
C VAL A 429 -22.31 -39.38 35.51
N ASP A 430 -22.82 -39.17 36.72
CA ASP A 430 -22.41 -38.05 37.55
C ASP A 430 -20.94 -38.14 37.98
N HIS A 431 -20.46 -39.34 38.35
CA HIS A 431 -19.04 -39.58 38.66
C HIS A 431 -18.14 -39.48 37.43
N SER A 432 -18.62 -39.94 36.28
CA SER A 432 -17.90 -39.82 35.02
C SER A 432 -17.70 -38.36 34.63
N ILE A 433 -18.72 -37.52 34.88
CA ILE A 433 -18.65 -36.08 34.64
C ILE A 433 -17.71 -35.39 35.64
N SER A 434 -17.76 -35.77 36.93
CA SER A 434 -16.90 -35.14 37.95
C SER A 434 -15.42 -35.47 37.78
N GLU A 435 -15.11 -36.72 37.45
CA GLU A 435 -13.73 -37.22 37.30
C GLU A 435 -13.22 -37.14 35.85
N ASN A 436 -14.07 -36.71 34.90
CA ASN A 436 -13.77 -36.65 33.47
C ASN A 436 -13.25 -37.98 32.88
N CYS A 437 -13.81 -39.10 33.33
CA CYS A 437 -13.43 -40.46 32.91
C CYS A 437 -14.67 -41.32 32.59
N GLN A 438 -14.48 -42.40 31.81
CA GLN A 438 -15.54 -43.35 31.43
C GLN A 438 -15.27 -44.75 31.97
#